data_AF-A0AAV5C6S1-F1
#
_entry.id   AF-A0AAV5C6S1-F1
#
_cell.length_a   1.000
_cell.length_b   1.000
_cell.length_c   1.000
_cell.angle_alpha   90.00
_cell.angle_beta   90.00
_cell.angle_gamma   90.00
#
_symmetry.space_group_name_H-M   'P 1'
#
loop_
_entity.id
_entity.type
_entity.pdbx_description
1 polymer ?
#
loop_
_entity_poly.entity_id
_entity_poly.type
_entity_poly.pdbx_seq_one_letter_code
_entity_poly.pdbx_strand_id
1 'polypeptide(L)'
;MAISAVEELLLYVVGGPVVVWFAWRVLEWGCLNPRRLGRALRAQGLHGTTYRFPAGDVKEAVRLLAAERAKPMPLQFHDISARVQPLVHNTIKEHG
;
A
#
# COMPACT_ATOMS: atom_id res chain seq x y z
N MET A 1 22.44 -22.08 36.79
CA MET A 1 22.32 -22.83 35.52
C MET A 1 20.92 -23.42 35.31
N ALA A 2 20.31 -24.09 36.30
CA ALA A 2 18.95 -24.65 36.11
C ALA A 2 17.83 -23.59 36.01
N ILE A 3 17.92 -22.52 36.80
CA ILE A 3 16.87 -21.48 36.87
C ILE A 3 16.78 -20.68 35.55
N SER A 4 17.92 -20.33 34.96
CA SER A 4 17.98 -19.61 33.67
C SER A 4 17.42 -20.42 32.50
N ALA A 5 17.59 -21.75 32.51
CA ALA A 5 17.04 -22.62 31.47
C ALA A 5 15.51 -22.76 31.56
N VAL A 6 14.95 -22.69 32.77
CA VAL A 6 13.50 -22.72 32.99
C VAL A 6 12.85 -21.41 32.54
N GLU A 7 13.50 -20.27 32.79
CA GLU A 7 13.04 -18.96 32.31
C GLU A 7 13.05 -18.86 30.78
N GLU A 8 14.10 -19.37 30.12
CA GLU A 8 14.14 -19.42 28.65
C GLU A 8 13.04 -20.31 28.07
N LEU A 9 12.77 -21.46 28.71
CA LEU A 9 11.70 -22.36 28.28
C LEU A 9 10.31 -21.71 28.44
N LEU A 10 10.11 -20.96 29.53
CA LEU A 10 8.89 -20.20 29.78
C LEU A 10 8.69 -19.07 28.76
N LEU A 11 9.75 -18.33 28.44
CA LEU A 11 9.73 -17.31 27.41
C LEU A 11 9.43 -17.89 26.02
N TYR A 12 9.92 -19.09 25.72
CA TYR A 12 9.64 -19.76 24.45
C TYR A 12 8.19 -20.25 24.38
N VAL A 13 7.68 -20.87 25.44
CA VAL A 13 6.32 -21.44 25.50
C VAL A 13 5.26 -20.34 25.49
N VAL A 14 5.51 -19.18 26.11
CA VAL A 14 4.56 -18.06 26.12
C VAL A 14 4.79 -17.11 24.95
N GLY A 15 6.05 -16.83 24.62
CA GLY A 15 6.41 -15.89 23.54
C GLY A 15 6.09 -16.42 22.16
N GLY A 16 6.29 -17.72 21.90
CA GLY A 16 5.98 -18.35 20.61
C GLY A 16 4.52 -18.14 20.17
N PRO A 17 3.53 -18.54 21.00
CA PRO A 17 2.11 -18.33 20.71
C PRO A 17 1.74 -16.85 20.55
N VAL A 18 2.33 -15.96 21.36
CA VAL A 18 2.06 -14.51 21.28
C VAL A 18 2.54 -13.94 19.94
N VAL A 19 3.74 -14.33 19.48
CA VAL A 19 4.28 -13.89 18.18
C VAL A 19 3.41 -14.41 17.03
N VAL A 20 3.02 -15.68 17.07
CA VAL A 20 2.15 -16.29 16.05
C VAL A 20 0.79 -15.60 16.01
N TRP A 21 0.18 -15.34 17.17
CA TRP A 21 -1.08 -14.60 17.28
C TRP A 21 -0.96 -13.19 16.71
N PHE A 22 0.11 -12.47 17.06
CA PHE A 22 0.33 -11.11 16.57
C PHE A 22 0.55 -11.09 15.06
N ALA A 23 1.35 -12.01 14.52
CA ALA A 23 1.56 -12.16 13.08
C ALA A 23 0.24 -12.46 12.35
N TRP A 24 -0.58 -13.37 12.88
CA TRP A 24 -1.91 -13.67 12.34
C TRP A 24 -2.81 -12.43 12.36
N ARG A 25 -2.82 -11.69 13.46
CA ARG A 25 -3.62 -10.46 13.61
C ARG A 25 -3.19 -9.38 12.63
N VAL A 26 -1.90 -9.19 12.43
CA VAL A 26 -1.34 -8.23 11.47
C VAL A 26 -1.66 -8.67 10.03
N LEU A 27 -1.58 -9.97 9.73
CA LEU A 27 -1.96 -10.50 8.42
C LEU A 27 -3.46 -10.32 8.15
N GLU A 28 -4.31 -10.62 9.13
CA GLU A 28 -5.74 -10.35 9.07
C GLU A 28 -6.01 -8.87 8.86
N TRP A 29 -5.42 -7.97 9.63
CA TRP A 29 -5.60 -6.52 9.46
C TRP A 29 -5.11 -6.03 8.11
N GLY A 30 -3.90 -6.44 7.73
CA GLY A 30 -3.26 -6.09 6.46
C GLY A 30 -4.04 -6.57 5.24
N CYS A 31 -4.76 -7.68 5.33
CA CYS A 31 -5.59 -8.19 4.24
C CYS A 31 -7.07 -7.78 4.32
N LEU A 32 -7.63 -7.61 5.52
CA LEU A 32 -9.03 -7.23 5.72
C LEU A 32 -9.26 -5.76 5.44
N ASN A 33 -8.38 -4.87 5.94
CA ASN A 33 -8.52 -3.44 5.72
C ASN A 33 -8.61 -3.05 4.24
N PRO A 34 -7.70 -3.50 3.35
CA PRO A 34 -7.79 -3.16 1.93
C PRO A 34 -8.98 -3.81 1.23
N ARG A 35 -9.37 -5.03 1.62
CA ARG A 35 -10.56 -5.69 1.06
C ARG A 35 -11.85 -4.99 1.47
N ARG A 36 -11.92 -4.44 2.69
CA ARG A 36 -13.05 -3.63 3.16
C ARG A 36 -13.08 -2.28 2.47
N LEU A 37 -11.94 -1.62 2.33
CA LEU A 37 -11.80 -0.36 1.61
C LEU A 37 -12.23 -0.51 0.14
N GLY A 38 -11.75 -1.54 -0.55
CA GLY A 38 -12.15 -1.82 -1.93
C GLY A 38 -13.64 -2.14 -2.08
N ARG A 39 -14.25 -2.85 -1.11
CA ARG A 39 -15.70 -3.10 -1.11
C ARG A 39 -16.50 -1.82 -0.86
N ALA A 40 -16.06 -0.97 0.07
CA ALA A 40 -16.72 0.31 0.36
C ALA A 40 -16.67 1.24 -0.86
N LEU A 41 -15.51 1.33 -1.53
CA LEU A 41 -15.35 2.13 -2.76
C LEU A 41 -16.24 1.61 -3.90
N ARG A 42 -16.31 0.29 -4.11
CA ARG A 42 -17.23 -0.29 -5.11
C ARG A 42 -18.70 0.00 -4.79
N ALA A 43 -19.08 -0.07 -3.52
CA ALA A 43 -20.43 0.26 -3.08
C ALA A 43 -20.78 1.75 -3.31
N GLN A 44 -19.77 2.63 -3.34
CA GLN A 44 -19.91 4.04 -3.68
C GLN A 44 -19.93 4.31 -5.19
N GLY A 45 -19.96 3.27 -6.04
CA GLY A 45 -19.91 3.40 -7.49
C GLY A 45 -18.51 3.70 -8.04
N LEU A 46 -17.50 3.80 -7.16
CA LEU A 46 -16.10 3.95 -7.55
C LEU A 46 -15.53 2.57 -7.88
N HIS A 47 -15.73 2.16 -9.13
CA HIS A 47 -15.05 1.00 -9.71
C HIS A 47 -13.57 1.35 -9.97
N GLY A 48 -12.80 1.46 -8.90
CA GLY A 48 -11.34 1.63 -8.99
C GLY A 48 -10.66 0.38 -9.58
N THR A 49 -9.49 0.58 -10.17
CA THR A 49 -8.62 -0.50 -10.64
C THR A 49 -8.32 -1.51 -9.52
N THR A 50 -8.01 -2.76 -9.88
CA THR A 50 -7.74 -3.82 -8.90
C THR A 50 -6.56 -3.43 -8.00
N TYR A 51 -6.88 -3.08 -6.76
CA TYR A 51 -5.93 -2.66 -5.73
C TYR A 51 -4.71 -3.59 -5.64
N ARG A 52 -3.52 -3.08 -5.98
CA ARG A 52 -2.27 -3.85 -6.11
C ARG A 52 -1.27 -3.43 -5.03
N PHE A 53 -1.65 -3.68 -3.79
CA PHE A 53 -0.87 -3.28 -2.62
C PHE A 53 0.22 -4.30 -2.27
N PRO A 54 1.35 -3.87 -1.66
CA PRO A 54 1.76 -2.49 -1.33
C PRO A 54 2.66 -1.84 -2.40
N ALA A 55 3.29 -2.63 -3.25
CA ALA A 55 4.38 -2.15 -4.13
C ALA A 55 3.95 -1.94 -5.60
N GLY A 56 2.79 -2.44 -6.01
CA GLY A 56 2.35 -2.37 -7.41
C GLY A 56 2.06 -0.94 -7.84
N ASP A 57 1.20 -0.26 -7.08
CA ASP A 57 0.77 1.11 -7.40
C ASP A 57 1.90 2.12 -7.23
N VAL A 58 2.78 1.91 -6.24
CA VAL A 58 3.95 2.77 -6.01
C VAL A 58 4.91 2.69 -7.19
N LYS A 59 5.18 1.48 -7.70
CA LYS A 59 6.09 1.30 -8.85
C LYS A 59 5.53 1.95 -10.12
N GLU A 60 4.22 1.83 -10.35
CA GLU A 60 3.59 2.46 -11.52
C GLU A 60 3.58 3.99 -11.39
N ALA A 61 3.30 4.54 -10.20
CA ALA A 61 3.40 5.97 -9.94
C ALA A 61 4.81 6.52 -10.20
N VAL A 62 5.85 5.80 -9.75
CA VAL A 62 7.25 6.17 -9.99
C VAL A 62 7.59 6.12 -11.48
N ARG A 63 7.11 5.10 -12.20
CA ARG A 63 7.31 4.97 -13.66
C ARG A 63 6.68 6.13 -14.42
N LEU A 64 5.43 6.47 -14.11
CA LEU A 64 4.72 7.59 -14.73
C LEU A 64 5.39 8.93 -14.40
N LEU A 65 5.85 9.11 -13.16
CA LEU A 65 6.60 10.29 -12.75
C LEU A 65 7.92 10.43 -13.52
N ALA A 66 8.65 9.34 -13.71
CA ALA A 66 9.88 9.34 -14.51
C ALA A 66 9.60 9.70 -15.97
N ALA A 67 8.51 9.16 -16.56
CA ALA A 67 8.12 9.44 -17.94
C ALA A 67 7.75 10.93 -18.15
N GLU A 68 6.97 11.52 -17.25
CA GLU A 68 6.60 12.94 -17.35
C GLU A 68 7.76 13.89 -17.00
N ARG A 69 8.70 13.46 -16.15
CA ARG A 69 9.95 14.21 -15.90
C ARG A 69 10.92 14.16 -17.06
N ALA A 70 10.90 13.10 -17.88
CA ALA A 70 11.73 12.98 -19.06
C ALA A 70 11.26 13.90 -20.21
N LYS A 71 9.97 14.26 -20.25
CA LYS A 71 9.47 15.23 -21.24
C LYS A 71 10.01 16.64 -20.95
N PRO A 72 10.50 17.36 -21.98
CA PRO A 72 10.93 18.74 -21.84
C PRO A 72 9.74 19.62 -21.43
N MET A 73 9.94 20.48 -20.43
CA MET A 73 8.88 21.33 -19.88
C MET A 73 8.60 22.49 -20.85
N PRO A 74 7.38 22.64 -21.40
CA PRO A 74 7.06 23.78 -22.21
C PRO A 74 7.06 25.03 -21.32
N LEU A 75 7.86 26.03 -21.68
CA LEU A 75 8.04 27.28 -20.91
C LEU A 75 6.76 28.14 -20.81
N GLN A 76 5.66 27.73 -21.44
CA GLN A 76 4.43 28.51 -21.59
C GLN A 76 3.16 27.83 -21.07
N PHE A 77 3.25 26.68 -20.40
CA PHE A 77 2.08 25.97 -19.89
C PHE A 77 2.07 25.87 -18.36
N HIS A 78 0.92 26.21 -17.77
CA HIS A 78 0.63 26.06 -16.34
C HIS A 78 0.30 24.61 -15.93
N ASP A 79 0.45 23.63 -16.83
CA ASP A 79 0.12 22.23 -16.54
C ASP A 79 1.23 21.50 -15.79
N ILE A 80 1.49 22.01 -14.58
CA ILE A 80 2.42 21.42 -13.61
C ILE A 80 1.78 20.18 -12.96
N SER A 81 0.45 20.10 -12.97
CA SER A 81 -0.34 19.04 -12.33
C SER A 81 0.02 17.65 -12.85
N ALA A 82 0.13 17.50 -14.18
CA ALA A 82 0.53 16.26 -14.84
C ALA A 82 1.94 15.80 -14.45
N ARG A 83 2.82 16.74 -14.07
CA ARG A 83 4.22 16.45 -13.74
C ARG A 83 4.44 16.15 -12.25
N VAL A 84 3.62 16.73 -11.38
CA VAL A 84 3.67 16.50 -9.93
C VAL A 84 2.94 15.21 -9.56
N GLN A 85 1.80 14.96 -10.20
CA GLN A 85 0.95 13.82 -9.86
C GLN A 85 0.32 13.17 -11.11
N PRO A 86 1.15 12.57 -11.99
CA PRO A 86 0.69 12.04 -13.28
C PRO A 86 -0.39 10.96 -13.15
N LEU A 87 -0.30 10.13 -12.10
CA LEU A 87 -1.28 9.06 -11.86
C LEU A 87 -2.69 9.64 -11.63
N VAL A 88 -2.80 10.69 -10.81
CA VAL A 88 -4.07 11.35 -10.50
C VAL A 88 -4.59 12.11 -11.71
N HIS A 89 -3.71 12.85 -12.39
CA HIS A 89 -4.05 13.56 -13.62
C HIS A 89 -4.61 12.62 -14.70
N ASN A 90 -3.97 11.47 -14.93
CA ASN A 90 -4.47 10.46 -15.89
C ASN A 90 -5.78 9.83 -15.44
N THR A 91 -5.93 9.52 -14.16
CA THR A 91 -7.17 8.90 -13.64
C THR A 91 -8.37 9.84 -13.81
N ILE A 92 -8.19 11.13 -13.52
CA ILE A 92 -9.20 12.16 -13.75
C ILE A 92 -9.52 12.28 -15.24
N LYS A 93 -8.51 12.24 -16.11
CA LYS A 93 -8.73 12.31 -17.55
C LYS A 93 -9.50 11.10 -18.11
N GLU A 94 -9.30 9.91 -17.53
CA GLU A 94 -9.94 8.67 -17.98
C GLU A 94 -11.35 8.45 -17.42
N HIS A 95 -11.64 8.98 -16.22
CA HIS A 95 -12.88 8.66 -15.48
C HIS A 95 -13.68 9.90 -15.03
N GLY A 96 -13.20 11.12 -15.29
CA GLY A 96 -13.81 12.39 -14.91
C GLY A 96 -14.68 13.02 -15.98
#